data_AF-A0A0F9B858-F1
#
_entry.id   AF-A0A0F9B858-F1
#
_cell.length_a   1.000
_cell.length_b   1.000
_cell.length_c   1.000
_cell.angle_alpha   90.00
_cell.angle_beta   90.00
_cell.angle_gamma   90.00
#
_symmetry.space_group_name_H-M   'P 1'
#
loop_
_entity.id
_entity.type
_entity.pdbx_description
1 polymer ?
#
loop_
_entity_poly.entity_id
_entity_poly.type
_entity_poly.pdbx_seq_one_letter_code
_entity_poly.pdbx_strand_id
1 'polypeptide(L)'
;MNKIVLATLEVNVNEKAYSLQEFHEQSPTFTGFHRYRVIMVNRGDRLAEYREDMGLAKLYKGIRQFNIPSLWEHSVAELLDLADTLRNETFIDIKDWLELDQMKLA
;
A
#
# COMPACT_ATOMS: atom_id res chain seq x y z
N MET A 1 -24.60 1.30 -4.26
CA MET A 1 -24.67 0.10 -3.39
C MET A 1 -23.60 0.24 -2.31
N ASN A 2 -23.98 0.53 -1.06
CA ASN A 2 -23.04 0.49 0.07
C ASN A 2 -22.86 -0.97 0.48
N LYS A 3 -21.86 -1.62 -0.11
CA LYS A 3 -21.44 -2.97 0.32
C LYS A 3 -20.61 -2.79 1.58
N ILE A 4 -21.09 -3.31 2.71
CA ILE A 4 -20.29 -3.40 3.93
C ILE A 4 -19.18 -4.41 3.64
N VAL A 5 -17.95 -3.92 3.52
CA VAL A 5 -16.76 -4.78 3.43
C VAL A 5 -16.47 -5.29 4.84
N LEU A 6 -16.27 -6.59 4.98
CA LEU A 6 -15.96 -7.18 6.27
C LEU A 6 -14.52 -6.78 6.63
N ALA A 7 -14.34 -5.96 7.66
CA ALA A 7 -13.00 -5.66 8.17
C ALA A 7 -12.56 -6.74 9.15
N THR A 8 -11.28 -7.14 9.11
CA THR A 8 -10.64 -7.97 10.13
C THR A 8 -9.59 -7.14 10.86
N LEU A 9 -9.44 -7.37 12.17
CA LEU A 9 -8.51 -6.63 13.02
C LEU A 9 -7.10 -7.24 13.04
N GLU A 10 -6.96 -8.47 12.54
CA GLU A 10 -5.69 -9.20 12.53
C GLU A 10 -5.58 -10.10 11.30
N VAL A 11 -4.34 -10.34 10.90
CA VAL A 11 -3.96 -11.28 9.86
C VAL A 11 -2.88 -12.22 10.39
N ASN A 12 -2.96 -13.48 10.00
CA ASN A 12 -1.92 -14.45 10.29
C ASN A 12 -0.87 -14.37 9.19
N VAL A 13 0.40 -14.16 9.54
CA VAL A 13 1.49 -14.04 8.57
C VAL A 13 1.61 -15.24 7.62
N ASN A 14 1.19 -16.43 8.05
CA ASN A 14 1.26 -17.66 7.25
C ASN A 14 0.00 -17.92 6.41
N GLU A 15 -1.06 -17.12 6.56
CA GLU A 15 -2.27 -17.32 5.76
C GLU A 15 -2.12 -16.78 4.35
N LYS A 16 -2.83 -17.40 3.39
CA LYS A 16 -2.87 -16.91 2.02
C LYS A 16 -3.73 -15.66 1.91
N ALA A 17 -3.26 -14.71 1.12
CA ALA A 17 -3.95 -13.46 0.86
C ALA A 17 -4.31 -13.35 -0.63
N TYR A 18 -5.40 -12.65 -0.91
CA TYR A 18 -5.86 -12.34 -2.26
C TYR A 18 -5.04 -11.21 -2.89
N SER A 19 -4.73 -10.17 -2.12
CA SER A 19 -3.89 -9.06 -2.56
C SER A 19 -3.37 -8.22 -1.39
N LEU A 20 -2.33 -7.44 -1.66
CA LEU A 20 -1.84 -6.36 -0.81
C LEU A 20 -1.79 -5.07 -1.64
N GLN A 21 -2.27 -3.97 -1.06
CA GLN A 21 -2.22 -2.64 -1.68
C GLN A 21 -1.60 -1.65 -0.70
N GLU A 22 -0.78 -0.74 -1.21
CA GLU A 22 -0.34 0.43 -0.45
C GLU A 22 -0.67 1.71 -1.22
N PHE A 23 -1.43 2.59 -0.59
CA PHE A 23 -1.90 3.83 -1.21
C PHE A 23 -2.03 4.97 -0.20
N HIS A 24 -2.12 6.19 -0.70
CA HIS A 24 -2.33 7.38 0.11
C HIS A 24 -3.82 7.73 0.15
N GLU A 25 -4.34 7.96 1.34
CA GLU A 25 -5.72 8.38 1.55
C GLU A 25 -5.79 9.47 2.62
N GLN A 26 -6.83 10.28 2.59
CA GLN A 26 -7.09 11.27 3.63
C GLN A 26 -7.32 10.55 4.97
N SER A 27 -6.61 10.96 6.02
CA SER A 27 -6.85 10.39 7.36
C SER A 27 -8.29 10.63 7.81
N PRO A 28 -8.90 9.70 8.59
CA PRO A 28 -10.26 9.85 9.12
C PRO A 28 -10.46 11.13 9.96
N THR A 29 -9.39 11.63 10.56
CA THR A 29 -9.37 12.86 11.37
C THR A 29 -9.19 14.13 10.54
N PHE A 30 -9.10 14.02 9.21
CA PHE A 30 -8.87 15.13 8.28
C PHE A 30 -7.57 15.92 8.51
N THR A 31 -6.61 15.36 9.25
CA THR A 31 -5.36 16.04 9.63
C THR A 31 -4.24 15.94 8.58
N GLY A 32 -4.50 15.26 7.46
CA GLY A 32 -3.58 15.11 6.34
C GLY A 32 -3.67 13.73 5.69
N PHE A 33 -2.90 13.53 4.63
CA PHE A 33 -2.83 12.25 3.93
C PHE A 33 -1.91 11.27 4.66
N HIS A 34 -2.40 10.05 4.82
CA HIS A 34 -1.67 8.92 5.39
C HIS A 34 -1.45 7.85 4.33
N ARG A 35 -0.42 7.03 4.50
CA ARG A 35 -0.25 5.81 3.71
C ARG A 35 -0.96 4.66 4.44
N TYR A 36 -1.81 3.95 3.70
CA TYR A 36 -2.47 2.76 4.18
C TYR A 36 -1.91 1.53 3.49
N ARG A 37 -1.75 0.46 4.25
CA ARG A 37 -1.58 -0.90 3.73
C ARG A 37 -2.88 -1.65 3.91
N VAL A 38 -3.36 -2.23 2.84
CA VAL A 38 -4.61 -2.99 2.81
C VAL A 38 -4.33 -4.39 2.31
N ILE A 39 -4.68 -5.40 3.10
CA ILE A 39 -4.48 -6.81 2.79
C ILE A 39 -5.86 -7.46 2.73
N MET A 40 -6.14 -8.14 1.62
CA MET A 40 -7.40 -8.88 1.44
C MET A 40 -7.16 -10.36 1.75
N VAL A 41 -7.86 -10.91 2.72
CA VAL A 41 -7.70 -12.30 3.19
C VAL A 41 -9.04 -13.03 3.20
N ASN A 42 -9.00 -14.36 3.25
CA ASN A 42 -10.23 -15.14 3.34
C ASN A 42 -10.64 -15.34 4.81
N ARG A 43 -11.92 -15.16 5.13
CA ARG A 43 -12.52 -15.46 6.43
C ARG A 43 -13.79 -16.28 6.20
N GLY A 44 -13.61 -17.60 6.10
CA GLY A 44 -14.68 -18.52 5.70
C GLY A 44 -14.96 -18.41 4.20
N ASP A 45 -16.20 -18.03 3.84
CA ASP A 45 -16.63 -17.84 2.45
C ASP A 45 -16.63 -16.36 2.02
N ARG A 46 -15.92 -15.51 2.78
CA ARG A 46 -15.96 -14.06 2.59
C ARG A 46 -14.55 -13.49 2.53
N LEU A 47 -14.37 -12.57 1.58
CA LEU A 47 -13.21 -11.71 1.54
C LEU A 47 -13.30 -10.67 2.67
N ALA A 48 -12.24 -10.58 3.45
CA ALA A 48 -12.11 -9.61 4.53
C ALA A 48 -10.92 -8.68 4.29
N GLU A 49 -11.08 -7.42 4.67
CA GLU A 49 -10.06 -6.38 4.57
C GLU A 49 -9.34 -6.23 5.92
N TYR A 50 -8.03 -6.38 5.93
CA TYR A 50 -7.18 -5.87 7.00
C TYR A 50 -6.55 -4.56 6.54
N ARG A 51 -6.68 -3.51 7.34
CA ARG A 51 -6.15 -2.19 7.01
C ARG A 51 -5.25 -1.68 8.14
N GLU A 52 -4.06 -1.28 7.75
CA GLU A 52 -3.04 -0.71 8.61
C GLU A 52 -2.74 0.73 8.18
N ASP A 53 -2.78 1.66 9.13
CA ASP A 53 -2.32 3.04 8.93
C ASP A 53 -0.80 3.08 9.16
N MET A 54 -0.04 3.31 8.09
CA MET A 54 1.42 3.33 8.12
C MET A 54 1.99 4.74 8.39
N GLY A 55 1.14 5.70 8.76
CA GLY A 55 1.50 7.07 9.10
C GLY A 55 1.50 8.04 7.91
N LEU A 56 2.12 9.20 8.11
CA LEU A 56 2.02 10.35 7.19
C LEU A 56 2.57 10.03 5.79
N ALA A 57 1.77 10.28 4.75
CA ALA A 57 2.13 10.02 3.35
C ALA A 57 3.41 10.77 2.91
N LYS A 58 3.69 11.94 3.50
CA LYS A 58 4.89 12.73 3.20
C LYS A 58 6.21 12.00 3.53
N LEU A 59 6.18 11.00 4.41
CA LEU A 59 7.35 10.18 4.75
C LEU A 59 7.65 9.14 3.67
N TYR A 60 6.73 8.93 2.73
CA TYR A 60 6.85 7.99 1.62
C TYR A 60 7.11 8.72 0.28
N LYS A 61 7.79 9.88 0.32
CA LYS A 61 8.13 10.64 -0.90
C LYS A 61 9.02 9.79 -1.81
N GLY A 62 8.69 9.72 -3.10
CA GLY A 62 9.41 8.90 -4.09
C GLY A 62 9.00 7.41 -4.11
N ILE A 63 8.25 6.94 -3.11
CA ILE A 63 7.71 5.58 -3.06
C ILE A 63 6.37 5.54 -3.80
N ARG A 64 6.25 4.64 -4.77
CA ARG A 64 5.00 4.48 -5.54
C ARG A 64 3.87 3.91 -4.68
N GLN A 65 2.64 4.22 -5.07
CA GLN A 65 1.48 3.48 -4.62
C GLN A 65 1.36 2.25 -5.52
N PHE A 66 1.10 1.08 -4.95
CA PHE A 66 1.15 -0.17 -5.69
C PHE A 66 0.11 -1.18 -5.21
N ASN A 67 -0.14 -2.16 -6.06
CA ASN A 67 -1.01 -3.31 -5.80
C ASN A 67 -0.23 -4.57 -6.17
N ILE A 68 -0.18 -5.53 -5.26
CA ILE A 68 0.42 -6.84 -5.43
C ILE A 68 -0.74 -7.86 -5.51
N PRO A 69 -1.19 -8.24 -6.72
CA PRO A 69 -2.19 -9.28 -6.87
C PRO A 69 -1.56 -10.63 -6.53
N SER A 70 -2.11 -11.32 -5.54
CA SER A 70 -1.63 -12.63 -5.08
C SER A 70 -2.50 -13.77 -5.59
N LEU A 71 -3.81 -13.56 -5.67
CA LEU A 71 -4.78 -14.58 -6.05
C LEU A 71 -4.65 -15.88 -5.23
N TRP A 72 -4.32 -15.75 -3.94
CA TRP A 72 -4.10 -16.84 -2.98
C TRP A 72 -2.79 -17.61 -3.16
N GLU A 73 -1.90 -17.18 -4.05
CA GLU A 73 -0.61 -17.84 -4.29
C GLU A 73 0.42 -17.50 -3.20
N HIS A 74 0.36 -16.29 -2.64
CA HIS A 74 1.28 -15.81 -1.62
C HIS A 74 0.62 -15.69 -0.24
N SER A 75 1.41 -16.00 0.77
CA SER A 75 1.11 -15.73 2.18
C SER A 75 1.21 -14.24 2.47
N VAL A 76 0.61 -13.82 3.58
CA VAL A 76 0.73 -12.44 4.07
C VAL A 76 2.20 -12.05 4.26
N ALA A 77 3.04 -12.92 4.84
CA ALA A 77 4.48 -12.67 5.00
C ALA A 77 5.17 -12.40 3.66
N GLU A 78 4.95 -13.25 2.66
CA GLU A 78 5.57 -13.09 1.33
C GLU A 78 5.12 -11.78 0.66
N LEU A 79 3.85 -11.39 0.82
CA LEU A 79 3.38 -10.10 0.29
C LEU A 79 3.99 -8.89 0.99
N LEU A 80 4.25 -8.99 2.29
CA LEU A 80 4.95 -7.94 3.04
C LEU A 80 6.41 -7.82 2.56
N ASP A 81 7.10 -8.93 2.35
CA ASP A 81 8.47 -8.94 1.82
C ASP A 81 8.53 -8.34 0.40
N LEU A 82 7.54 -8.64 -0.45
CA LEU A 82 7.41 -8.04 -1.78
C LEU A 82 7.10 -6.54 -1.70
N ALA A 83 6.24 -6.11 -0.77
CA ALA A 83 5.95 -4.70 -0.54
C ALA A 83 7.21 -3.94 -0.10
N ASP A 84 8.02 -4.53 0.77
CA ASP A 84 9.30 -3.96 1.21
C ASP A 84 10.26 -3.80 0.02
N THR A 85 10.33 -4.80 -0.84
CA THR A 85 11.12 -4.75 -2.07
C THR A 85 10.64 -3.62 -2.99
N LEU A 86 9.35 -3.53 -3.28
CA LEU A 86 8.77 -2.49 -4.13
C LEU A 86 8.93 -1.07 -3.56
N ARG A 87 8.98 -0.92 -2.22
CA ARG A 87 9.27 0.37 -1.59
C ARG A 87 10.73 0.79 -1.77
N ASN A 88 11.65 -0.17 -1.84
CA ASN A 88 13.08 0.04 -2.02
C ASN A 88 13.51 0.08 -3.49
N GLU A 89 12.69 -0.41 -4.43
CA GLU A 89 12.86 -0.21 -5.85
C GLU A 89 12.63 1.28 -6.18
N THR A 90 13.68 2.08 -5.97
CA THR A 90 13.72 3.49 -6.32
C THR A 90 13.40 3.64 -7.81
N PHE A 91 12.19 4.11 -8.10
CA PHE A 91 11.95 4.78 -9.35
C PHE A 91 12.61 6.14 -9.27
N ILE A 92 13.74 6.28 -9.97
CA ILE A 92 14.32 7.58 -10.23
C ILE A 92 13.25 8.40 -10.94
N ASP A 93 12.69 9.40 -10.25
CA ASP A 93 11.92 10.42 -10.94
C ASP A 93 12.93 11.19 -11.79
N ILE A 94 12.86 10.96 -13.10
CA ILE A 94 13.78 11.54 -14.08
C ILE A 94 13.79 13.06 -13.97
N LYS A 95 12.69 13.69 -13.51
CA LYS A 95 12.65 15.14 -13.27
C LYS A 95 13.46 15.57 -12.05
N ASP A 96 13.37 14.84 -10.94
CA ASP A 96 14.19 15.09 -9.74
C ASP A 96 15.67 14.82 -10.05
N TRP A 97 15.97 13.73 -10.79
CA TRP A 97 17.35 13.39 -11.16
C TRP A 97 17.99 14.38 -12.13
N LEU A 98 17.22 14.91 -13.08
CA LEU A 98 17.69 15.92 -14.03
C LEU A 98 17.61 17.36 -13.47
N GLU A 99 17.20 17.54 -12.21
CA GLU A 99 17.00 18.85 -11.58
C GLU A 99 16.23 19.84 -12.49
N LEU A 100 15.24 19.35 -13.24
CA LEU A 100 14.58 20.15 -14.28
C LEU A 100 13.85 21.37 -13.69
N ASP A 101 13.50 21.33 -12.42
CA ASP A 101 12.92 22.46 -11.67
C ASP A 101 13.95 23.58 -11.41
N GLN A 102 15.26 23.28 -11.45
CA GLN A 102 16.34 24.26 -11.34
C GLN A 102 16.77 24.82 -12.70
N MET A 103 16.48 24.12 -13.80
CA MET A 103 16.67 24.63 -15.15
C MET A 103 15.58 25.64 -15.50
N LYS A 104 15.64 26.84 -14.90
CA LYS A 104 14.97 28.01 -15.47
C LYS A 104 15.58 28.25 -16.86
N LEU A 105 14.82 27.92 -17.91
CA LEU A 105 15.09 28.37 -19.27
C LEU A 105 15.22 29.90 -19.24
N ALA A 106 16.44 30.37 -19.52
CA ALA A 106 16.76 31.78 -19.74
C ALA A 106 16.10 32.32 -21.01
#